data_AF-A0A7S2WQR5-F1
#
_entry.id   AF-A0A7S2WQR5-F1
#
_cell.length_a   1.000
_cell.length_b   1.000
_cell.length_c   1.000
_cell.angle_alpha   90.00
_cell.angle_beta   90.00
_cell.angle_gamma   90.00
#
_symmetry.space_group_name_H-M   'P 1'
#
loop_
_entity.id
_entity.type
_entity.pdbx_description
1 polymer ?
#
loop_
_entity_poly.entity_id
_entity_poly.type
_entity_poly.pdbx_seq_one_letter_code
_entity_poly.pdbx_strand_id
1 'polypeptide(L)'
;RNLTTLAINTSGFEVFGTRHLALSRGFTDGVITVGDALAIDGGTKDTYTVAAVSTEGTGVELKEMFFARDGRTSAYASVAKVIAGPAQVRRHGDGFGVSEVQRLVVTANATVGSTGHTEGLYRLRWRHLQPASAASNRKVLKEFVSACIPYHATAGEVQSVLNGWGVDFTGDGIVDYEDEDHITVSRSGAGGPEDGFGYTYSLEFRGRPFYRGVSSALGHVDQVQVVVVGSSGGCTDAPPALETLLSVTVNTTLSDGQRTLPANSGVSLSGKVRPGDLLRVAGSNDEHQLYTIKFLA
;
A
#
# COMPACT_ATOMS: atom_id res chain seq x y z
N ARG A 1 27.94 -15.97 4.60
CA ARG A 1 29.08 -15.96 3.66
C ARG A 1 30.08 -14.96 4.21
N ASN A 2 31.31 -15.36 4.54
CA ASN A 2 32.36 -14.41 4.91
C ASN A 2 32.54 -13.45 3.74
N LEU A 3 32.23 -12.16 3.93
CA LEU A 3 32.54 -11.12 2.96
C LEU A 3 34.06 -11.04 2.90
N THR A 4 34.63 -11.66 1.87
CA THR A 4 36.05 -11.62 1.60
C THR A 4 36.38 -10.20 1.15
N THR A 5 36.78 -9.34 2.10
CA THR A 5 37.20 -7.96 1.81
C THR A 5 38.50 -7.97 1.01
N LEU A 6 38.45 -7.51 -0.24
CA LEU A 6 39.65 -7.31 -1.07
C LEU A 6 40.28 -5.97 -0.68
N ALA A 7 41.60 -5.93 -0.55
CA ALA A 7 42.29 -4.69 -0.24
C ALA A 7 43.49 -4.44 -1.18
N ILE A 8 43.85 -3.18 -1.38
CA ILE A 8 44.96 -2.74 -2.24
C ILE A 8 45.94 -1.96 -1.39
N ASN A 9 47.24 -2.20 -1.56
CA ASN A 9 48.22 -1.33 -0.94
C ASN A 9 48.28 0.01 -1.66
N THR A 10 47.95 1.09 -0.96
CA THR A 10 47.91 2.46 -1.52
C THR A 10 49.07 3.35 -1.10
N SER A 11 50.03 2.80 -0.35
CA SER A 11 51.14 3.58 0.22
C SER A 11 52.01 4.21 -0.87
N GLY A 12 52.16 5.53 -0.85
CA GLY A 12 53.04 6.26 -1.77
C GLY A 12 52.36 6.67 -3.08
N PHE A 13 51.07 6.38 -3.24
CA PHE A 13 50.29 6.80 -4.42
C PHE A 13 49.64 8.18 -4.27
N GLU A 14 49.93 8.90 -3.18
CA GLU A 14 49.51 10.29 -2.97
C GLU A 14 50.25 11.25 -3.94
N VAL A 15 51.54 10.98 -4.21
CA VAL A 15 52.40 11.85 -5.03
C VAL A 15 52.63 11.27 -6.43
N PHE A 16 52.79 9.95 -6.53
CA PHE A 16 53.00 9.24 -7.79
C PHE A 16 51.86 8.26 -8.01
N GLY A 17 50.82 8.71 -8.72
CA GLY A 17 49.70 7.85 -9.07
C GLY A 17 50.13 6.64 -9.89
N THR A 18 49.33 5.58 -9.82
CA THR A 18 49.60 4.32 -10.54
C THR A 18 48.38 3.86 -11.31
N ARG A 19 48.59 3.07 -12.36
CA ARG A 19 47.53 2.29 -13.01
C ARG A 19 47.53 0.84 -12.58
N HIS A 20 48.65 0.35 -12.04
CA HIS A 20 48.80 -1.02 -11.60
C HIS A 20 48.64 -1.09 -10.09
N LEU A 21 47.64 -1.85 -9.66
CA LEU A 21 47.34 -2.06 -8.25
C LEU A 21 47.55 -3.52 -7.89
N ALA A 22 48.40 -3.74 -6.89
CA ALA A 22 48.59 -5.06 -6.29
C ALA A 22 47.49 -5.31 -5.25
N LEU A 23 46.87 -6.48 -5.33
CA LEU A 23 45.84 -6.90 -4.41
C LEU A 23 46.46 -7.64 -3.23
N SER A 24 45.87 -7.50 -2.05
CA SER A 24 46.31 -8.14 -0.80
C SER A 24 46.22 -9.68 -0.84
N ARG A 25 45.48 -10.23 -1.80
CA ARG A 25 45.43 -11.65 -2.14
C ARG A 25 45.06 -11.84 -3.60
N GLY A 26 45.51 -12.94 -4.20
CA GLY A 26 45.07 -13.37 -5.52
C GLY A 26 43.58 -13.73 -5.52
N PHE A 27 42.87 -13.36 -6.57
CA PHE A 27 41.51 -13.82 -6.85
C PHE A 27 41.52 -14.57 -8.19
N THR A 28 41.19 -15.86 -8.17
CA THR A 28 41.13 -16.71 -9.38
C THR A 28 39.68 -17.07 -9.75
N ASP A 29 38.71 -16.52 -9.02
CA ASP A 29 37.29 -16.85 -9.10
C ASP A 29 36.51 -15.99 -10.11
N GLY A 30 37.18 -15.09 -10.84
CA GLY A 30 36.57 -14.26 -11.89
C GLY A 30 35.66 -13.14 -11.37
N VAL A 31 35.77 -12.76 -10.10
CA VAL A 31 34.93 -11.71 -9.49
C VAL A 31 35.17 -10.33 -10.14
N ILE A 32 36.41 -10.04 -10.51
CA ILE A 32 36.80 -8.84 -11.25
C ILE A 32 37.22 -9.25 -12.67
N THR A 33 36.67 -8.54 -13.66
CA THR A 33 36.88 -8.75 -15.09
C THR A 33 37.18 -7.42 -15.78
N VAL A 34 37.77 -7.49 -16.98
CA VAL A 34 38.02 -6.31 -17.79
C VAL A 34 36.71 -5.59 -18.10
N GLY A 35 36.69 -4.28 -17.85
CA GLY A 35 35.50 -3.43 -18.01
C GLY A 35 34.69 -3.19 -16.74
N ASP A 36 34.97 -3.91 -15.65
CA ASP A 36 34.31 -3.65 -14.37
C ASP A 36 34.68 -2.28 -13.80
N ALA A 37 33.73 -1.67 -13.08
CA ALA A 37 33.96 -0.47 -12.30
C ALA A 37 34.30 -0.85 -10.84
N LEU A 38 35.36 -0.27 -10.28
CA LEU A 38 35.81 -0.48 -8.90
C LEU A 38 35.73 0.83 -8.13
N ALA A 39 35.13 0.79 -6.93
CA ALA A 39 35.24 1.84 -5.92
C ALA A 39 36.37 1.45 -4.97
N ILE A 40 37.36 2.34 -4.83
CA ILE A 40 38.55 2.12 -4.00
C ILE A 40 38.54 3.18 -2.90
N ASP A 41 38.46 2.74 -1.64
CA ASP A 41 38.44 3.67 -0.51
C ASP A 41 39.73 4.51 -0.48
N GLY A 42 39.59 5.81 -0.23
CA GLY A 42 40.71 6.74 -0.32
C GLY A 42 41.19 7.05 -1.74
N GLY A 43 40.51 6.61 -2.80
CA GLY A 43 40.78 7.08 -4.16
C GLY A 43 40.32 8.52 -4.40
N THR A 44 40.94 9.20 -5.36
CA THR A 44 40.52 10.54 -5.83
C THR A 44 39.28 10.55 -6.73
N LYS A 45 38.87 9.40 -7.26
CA LYS A 45 37.65 9.22 -8.06
C LYS A 45 36.68 8.26 -7.38
N ASP A 46 35.40 8.43 -7.69
CA ASP A 46 34.32 7.56 -7.21
C ASP A 46 34.45 6.13 -7.74
N THR A 47 34.85 5.99 -9.01
CA THR A 47 35.07 4.69 -9.66
C THR A 47 36.27 4.69 -10.61
N TYR A 48 36.84 3.51 -10.79
CA TYR A 48 37.93 3.22 -11.73
C TYR A 48 37.57 2.01 -12.58
N THR A 49 37.85 2.08 -13.87
CA THR A 49 37.53 1.01 -14.82
C THR A 49 38.71 0.05 -14.95
N VAL A 50 38.46 -1.25 -14.83
CA VAL A 50 39.49 -2.27 -15.01
C VAL A 50 39.85 -2.38 -16.51
N ALA A 51 41.12 -2.12 -16.83
CA ALA A 51 41.70 -2.29 -18.15
C ALA A 51 42.23 -3.71 -18.38
N ALA A 52 42.88 -4.29 -17.37
CA ALA A 52 43.43 -5.64 -17.41
C ALA A 52 43.45 -6.27 -16.01
N VAL A 53 43.47 -7.60 -15.98
CA VAL A 53 43.67 -8.41 -14.76
C VAL A 53 44.89 -9.27 -14.98
N SER A 54 45.79 -9.38 -14.00
CA SER A 54 46.97 -10.23 -14.11
C SER A 54 46.58 -11.70 -14.26
N THR A 55 47.41 -12.51 -14.93
CA THR A 55 47.15 -13.95 -15.14
C THR A 55 46.96 -14.71 -13.83
N GLU A 56 47.68 -14.30 -12.78
CA GLU A 56 47.61 -14.89 -11.45
C GLU A 56 46.48 -14.31 -10.58
N GLY A 57 45.73 -13.33 -11.09
CA GLY A 57 44.65 -12.66 -10.34
C GLY A 57 45.14 -11.85 -9.14
N THR A 58 46.43 -11.52 -9.07
CA THR A 58 47.05 -10.79 -7.96
C THR A 58 47.13 -9.28 -8.18
N GLY A 59 46.76 -8.80 -9.37
CA GLY A 59 46.81 -7.40 -9.70
C GLY A 59 45.79 -7.01 -10.76
N VAL A 60 45.44 -5.73 -10.74
CA VAL A 60 44.57 -5.10 -11.75
C VAL A 60 45.26 -3.89 -12.34
N GLU A 61 45.05 -3.67 -13.63
CA GLU A 61 45.39 -2.43 -14.31
C GLU A 61 44.11 -1.62 -14.50
N LEU A 62 44.16 -0.34 -14.16
CA LEU A 62 43.06 0.60 -14.32
C LEU A 62 43.24 1.42 -15.61
N LYS A 63 42.13 1.76 -16.27
CA LYS A 63 42.14 2.68 -17.42
C LYS A 63 42.57 4.08 -16.97
N GLU A 64 42.11 4.49 -15.80
CA GLU A 64 42.43 5.76 -15.19
C GLU A 64 43.61 5.63 -14.23
N MET A 65 44.38 6.72 -14.08
CA MET A 65 45.41 6.77 -13.05
C MET A 65 44.77 6.90 -11.66
N PHE A 66 45.14 6.01 -10.75
CA PHE A 66 44.76 6.05 -9.34
C PHE A 66 45.71 6.96 -8.58
N PHE A 67 45.12 7.86 -7.80
CA PHE A 67 45.83 8.63 -6.77
C PHE A 67 45.14 8.38 -5.44
N ALA A 68 45.94 8.12 -4.40
CA ALA A 68 45.45 8.06 -3.04
C ALA A 68 45.21 9.48 -2.51
N ARG A 69 44.17 9.65 -1.70
CA ARG A 69 43.78 10.93 -1.10
C ARG A 69 44.53 11.10 0.22
N ASP A 70 45.22 12.23 0.36
CA ASP A 70 46.16 12.53 1.45
C ASP A 70 45.68 12.07 2.85
N GLY A 71 46.57 11.36 3.57
CA GLY A 71 46.54 11.27 5.04
C GLY A 71 45.85 10.07 5.66
N ARG A 72 45.35 9.09 4.90
CA ARG A 72 44.93 7.80 5.49
C ARG A 72 46.12 6.83 5.49
N THR A 73 46.79 6.75 6.63
CA THR A 73 47.94 5.86 6.93
C THR A 73 47.60 4.36 6.91
N SER A 74 46.43 3.95 6.44
CA SER A 74 46.15 2.53 6.23
C SER A 74 46.89 2.08 4.97
N ALA A 75 47.91 1.25 5.16
CA ALA A 75 48.66 0.61 4.07
C ALA A 75 47.77 -0.22 3.13
N TYR A 76 46.46 -0.34 3.39
CA TYR A 76 45.51 -1.10 2.60
C TYR A 76 44.17 -0.35 2.49
N ALA A 77 43.71 -0.12 1.26
CA ALA A 77 42.38 0.40 0.94
C ALA A 77 41.42 -0.73 0.58
N SER A 78 40.18 -0.67 1.05
CA SER A 78 39.15 -1.63 0.64
C SER A 78 38.70 -1.39 -0.79
N VAL A 79 38.43 -2.48 -1.52
CA VAL A 79 37.97 -2.46 -2.92
C VAL A 79 36.59 -3.07 -3.01
N ALA A 80 35.65 -2.33 -3.62
CA ALA A 80 34.33 -2.82 -3.94
C ALA A 80 34.11 -2.78 -5.45
N LYS A 81 33.62 -3.89 -6.03
CA LYS A 81 33.12 -3.89 -7.41
C LYS A 81 31.78 -3.17 -7.46
N VAL A 82 31.68 -2.15 -8.29
CA VAL A 82 30.46 -1.39 -8.53
C VAL A 82 29.65 -2.11 -9.59
N ILE A 83 28.56 -2.74 -9.16
CA ILE A 83 27.59 -3.37 -10.06
C ILE A 83 26.68 -2.26 -10.59
N ALA A 84 26.66 -2.05 -11.91
CA ALA A 84 25.74 -1.09 -12.54
C ALA A 84 24.30 -1.63 -12.45
N GLY A 85 23.38 -0.83 -11.90
CA GLY A 85 21.99 -1.22 -11.70
C GLY A 85 21.80 -2.45 -10.81
N PRO A 86 22.47 -2.55 -9.64
CA PRO A 86 22.30 -3.72 -8.80
C PRO A 86 20.82 -3.82 -8.41
N ALA A 87 20.28 -5.04 -8.46
CA ALA A 87 19.00 -5.30 -7.82
C ALA A 87 19.21 -5.12 -6.31
N GLN A 88 18.85 -3.94 -5.79
CA GLN A 88 18.81 -3.72 -4.36
C GLN A 88 17.53 -4.37 -3.83
N VAL A 89 17.67 -5.53 -3.21
CA VAL A 89 16.57 -6.13 -2.44
C VAL A 89 16.59 -5.50 -1.06
N ARG A 90 16.06 -4.27 -0.95
CA ARG A 90 15.77 -3.66 0.34
C ARG A 90 14.29 -3.81 0.62
N ARG A 91 13.95 -4.82 1.44
CA ARG A 91 12.65 -4.91 2.11
C ARG A 91 12.85 -4.42 3.53
N HIS A 92 12.07 -3.43 3.96
CA HIS A 92 11.97 -3.08 5.37
C HIS A 92 10.73 -3.79 5.93
N GLY A 93 10.95 -4.67 6.90
CA GLY A 93 9.95 -5.52 7.56
C GLY A 93 10.66 -6.34 8.64
N ASP A 94 9.98 -7.28 9.26
CA ASP A 94 10.55 -8.24 10.24
C ASP A 94 11.57 -9.24 9.65
N GLY A 95 11.89 -9.11 8.36
CA GLY A 95 12.84 -9.96 7.65
C GLY A 95 12.20 -11.12 6.88
N PHE A 96 10.87 -11.24 6.87
CA PHE A 96 10.19 -12.26 6.06
C PHE A 96 9.98 -11.82 4.61
N GLY A 97 10.34 -12.70 3.67
CA GLY A 97 10.19 -12.51 2.22
C GLY A 97 8.79 -12.83 1.69
N VAL A 98 7.74 -12.67 2.51
CA VAL A 98 6.35 -12.98 2.11
C VAL A 98 5.69 -11.68 1.64
N SER A 99 5.06 -11.70 0.46
CA SER A 99 4.10 -10.65 0.10
C SER A 99 2.77 -11.02 0.75
N GLU A 100 2.28 -10.16 1.64
CA GLU A 100 1.03 -10.42 2.35
C GLU A 100 -0.14 -10.35 1.37
N VAL A 101 -1.06 -11.32 1.44
CA VAL A 101 -2.27 -11.34 0.61
C VAL A 101 -3.47 -11.40 1.52
N GLN A 102 -4.25 -10.32 1.53
CA GLN A 102 -5.46 -10.24 2.32
C GLN A 102 -6.70 -10.45 1.44
N ARG A 103 -7.68 -11.19 1.98
CA ARG A 103 -8.95 -11.45 1.31
C ARG A 103 -10.07 -10.63 1.94
N LEU A 104 -10.69 -9.76 1.15
CA LEU A 104 -11.90 -9.04 1.52
C LEU A 104 -13.09 -9.66 0.82
N VAL A 105 -14.15 -9.94 1.57
CA VAL A 105 -15.39 -10.53 1.03
C VAL A 105 -16.53 -9.57 1.31
N VAL A 106 -17.28 -9.23 0.27
CA VAL A 106 -18.49 -8.42 0.35
C VAL A 106 -19.64 -9.27 -0.19
N THR A 107 -20.70 -9.46 0.60
CA THR A 107 -21.85 -10.32 0.26
C THR A 107 -23.16 -9.57 0.42
N ALA A 108 -24.23 -10.11 -0.17
CA ALA A 108 -25.60 -9.63 0.00
C ALA A 108 -26.54 -10.82 0.15
N ASN A 109 -27.78 -10.56 0.57
CA ASN A 109 -28.82 -11.58 0.67
C ASN A 109 -29.60 -11.78 -0.65
N ALA A 110 -29.41 -10.91 -1.64
CA ALA A 110 -30.04 -10.95 -2.94
C ALA A 110 -29.20 -10.18 -3.97
N THR A 111 -29.57 -10.28 -5.25
CA THR A 111 -28.94 -9.55 -6.34
C THR A 111 -29.02 -8.04 -6.11
N VAL A 112 -27.86 -7.38 -6.11
CA VAL A 112 -27.77 -5.92 -6.06
C VAL A 112 -27.76 -5.38 -7.50
N GLY A 113 -28.56 -4.34 -7.77
CA GLY A 113 -28.63 -3.72 -9.08
C GLY A 113 -27.50 -2.72 -9.33
N SER A 114 -26.89 -2.76 -10.52
CA SER A 114 -25.76 -1.89 -10.86
C SER A 114 -26.09 -0.41 -11.02
N THR A 115 -27.35 -0.07 -11.33
CA THR A 115 -27.78 1.30 -11.64
C THR A 115 -28.30 2.07 -10.43
N GLY A 116 -28.33 1.44 -9.26
CA GLY A 116 -29.00 1.98 -8.08
C GLY A 116 -28.08 2.42 -6.95
N HIS A 117 -26.82 2.00 -6.91
CA HIS A 117 -25.96 2.17 -5.73
C HIS A 117 -24.67 2.93 -6.06
N THR A 118 -24.80 4.03 -6.80
CA THR A 118 -23.66 4.86 -7.23
C THR A 118 -23.00 5.60 -6.08
N GLU A 119 -23.73 5.85 -4.98
CA GLU A 119 -23.19 6.49 -3.77
C GLU A 119 -22.46 5.51 -2.84
N GLY A 120 -22.42 4.21 -3.19
CA GLY A 120 -21.70 3.19 -2.45
C GLY A 120 -22.46 2.56 -1.28
N LEU A 121 -22.13 1.30 -0.99
CA LEU A 121 -22.79 0.47 0.03
C LEU A 121 -21.90 0.14 1.23
N TYR A 122 -20.58 0.34 1.13
CA TYR A 122 -19.66 -0.01 2.21
C TYR A 122 -18.43 0.90 2.19
N ARG A 123 -17.64 0.87 3.26
CA ARG A 123 -16.32 1.53 3.30
C ARG A 123 -15.24 0.51 3.64
N LEU A 124 -14.02 0.87 3.31
CA LEU A 124 -12.84 0.16 3.79
C LEU A 124 -12.22 0.94 4.93
N ARG A 125 -11.70 0.21 5.91
CA ARG A 125 -10.92 0.73 7.01
C ARG A 125 -9.59 0.01 7.07
N TRP A 126 -8.54 0.77 7.34
CA TRP A 126 -7.22 0.22 7.58
C TRP A 126 -6.49 1.04 8.63
N ARG A 127 -5.71 0.37 9.47
CA ARG A 127 -4.81 1.01 10.43
C ARG A 127 -3.40 0.70 9.98
N HIS A 128 -2.55 1.72 9.89
CA HIS A 128 -1.18 1.53 9.41
C HIS A 128 -0.20 2.41 10.19
N LEU A 129 0.99 1.87 10.43
CA LEU A 129 2.08 2.59 11.08
C LEU A 129 2.82 3.45 10.06
N GLN A 130 2.78 4.77 10.25
CA GLN A 130 3.47 5.74 9.40
C GLN A 130 4.42 6.64 10.19
N PRO A 131 5.43 7.24 9.56
CA PRO A 131 6.22 8.29 10.18
C PRO A 131 5.33 9.42 10.68
N ALA A 132 5.62 9.97 11.86
CA ALA A 132 4.89 11.14 12.38
C ALA A 132 5.18 12.42 11.56
N SER A 133 6.33 12.46 10.88
CA SER A 133 6.75 13.50 9.93
C SER A 133 7.97 13.02 9.14
N ALA A 134 8.30 13.70 8.04
CA ALA A 134 9.51 13.46 7.23
C ALA A 134 10.83 13.41 8.03
N ALA A 135 10.89 14.15 9.14
CA ALA A 135 12.10 14.24 9.96
C ALA A 135 12.10 13.28 11.16
N SER A 136 11.04 12.47 11.34
CA SER A 136 10.84 11.70 12.57
C SER A 136 10.95 10.19 12.33
N ASN A 137 11.82 9.55 13.10
CA ASN A 137 11.90 8.08 13.17
C ASN A 137 10.76 7.47 14.03
N ARG A 138 9.92 8.30 14.67
CA ARG A 138 8.78 7.82 15.45
C ARG A 138 7.63 7.47 14.50
N LYS A 139 7.17 6.21 14.58
CA LYS A 139 5.96 5.76 13.89
C LYS A 139 4.72 5.98 14.75
N VAL A 140 3.62 6.36 14.11
CA VAL A 140 2.29 6.53 14.72
C VAL A 140 1.30 5.69 13.95
N LEU A 141 0.36 5.07 14.66
CA LEU A 141 -0.70 4.28 14.06
C LEU A 141 -1.78 5.25 13.57
N LYS A 142 -1.96 5.34 12.26
CA LYS A 142 -2.98 6.17 11.62
C LYS A 142 -4.11 5.30 11.11
N GLU A 143 -5.34 5.79 11.23
CA GLU A 143 -6.53 5.12 10.73
C GLU A 143 -6.99 5.79 9.43
N PHE A 144 -7.29 4.97 8.44
CA PHE A 144 -7.77 5.36 7.12
C PHE A 144 -9.16 4.77 6.94
N VAL A 145 -10.10 5.61 6.52
CA VAL A 145 -11.46 5.20 6.17
C VAL A 145 -11.76 5.77 4.80
N SER A 146 -12.18 4.93 3.87
CA SER A 146 -12.53 5.36 2.51
C SER A 146 -13.82 6.18 2.47
N ALA A 147 -14.12 6.78 1.32
CA ALA A 147 -15.50 7.11 0.98
C ALA A 147 -16.34 5.83 0.77
N CYS A 148 -17.64 5.99 0.54
CA CYS A 148 -18.51 4.87 0.22
C CYS A 148 -18.15 4.28 -1.15
N ILE A 149 -18.08 2.96 -1.21
CA ILE A 149 -17.64 2.18 -2.35
C ILE A 149 -18.87 1.51 -2.99
N PRO A 150 -19.07 1.65 -4.31
CA PRO A 150 -20.13 0.93 -5.03
C PRO A 150 -20.07 -0.57 -4.77
N TYR A 151 -21.23 -1.21 -4.67
CA TYR A 151 -21.29 -2.65 -4.41
C TYR A 151 -20.54 -3.47 -5.47
N HIS A 152 -20.68 -3.06 -6.73
CA HIS A 152 -20.05 -3.69 -7.88
C HIS A 152 -18.69 -3.07 -8.24
N ALA A 153 -18.02 -2.40 -7.29
CA ALA A 153 -16.74 -1.76 -7.54
C ALA A 153 -15.74 -2.73 -8.15
N THR A 154 -15.15 -2.35 -9.27
CA THR A 154 -14.09 -3.10 -9.94
C THR A 154 -12.83 -3.14 -9.07
N ALA A 155 -11.93 -4.07 -9.38
CA ALA A 155 -10.62 -4.11 -8.72
C ALA A 155 -9.88 -2.76 -8.86
N GLY A 156 -9.98 -2.10 -10.02
CA GLY A 156 -9.37 -0.80 -10.26
C GLY A 156 -9.98 0.30 -9.38
N GLU A 157 -11.30 0.33 -9.19
CA GLU A 157 -11.94 1.30 -8.29
C GLU A 157 -11.53 1.09 -6.84
N VAL A 158 -11.46 -0.16 -6.37
CA VAL A 158 -10.96 -0.46 -5.02
C VAL A 158 -9.47 -0.10 -4.87
N GLN A 159 -8.64 -0.35 -5.89
CA GLN A 159 -7.24 0.07 -5.87
C GLN A 159 -7.10 1.59 -5.79
N SER A 160 -7.88 2.34 -6.57
CA SER A 160 -7.92 3.80 -6.50
C SER A 160 -8.31 4.31 -5.12
N VAL A 161 -9.23 3.63 -4.42
CA VAL A 161 -9.59 3.97 -3.04
C VAL A 161 -8.41 3.77 -2.09
N LEU A 162 -7.67 2.66 -2.22
CA LEU A 162 -6.50 2.37 -1.38
C LEU A 162 -5.36 3.37 -1.63
N ASN A 163 -5.07 3.67 -2.91
CA ASN A 163 -4.10 4.71 -3.29
C ASN A 163 -4.53 6.10 -2.75
N GLY A 164 -5.83 6.37 -2.76
CA GLY A 164 -6.41 7.63 -2.26
C GLY A 164 -6.29 7.85 -0.75
N TRP A 165 -5.84 6.87 0.03
CA TRP A 165 -5.57 7.07 1.46
C TRP A 165 -4.34 7.93 1.74
N GLY A 166 -3.50 8.17 0.74
CA GLY A 166 -2.32 9.03 0.88
C GLY A 166 -1.37 8.51 1.96
N VAL A 167 -1.04 7.23 1.85
CA VAL A 167 -0.15 6.54 2.78
C VAL A 167 1.29 6.74 2.32
N ASP A 168 2.12 7.33 3.16
CA ASP A 168 3.57 7.38 2.96
C ASP A 168 4.16 5.97 3.14
N PHE A 169 4.24 5.22 2.04
CA PHE A 169 4.81 3.90 1.99
C PHE A 169 6.32 3.93 1.95
N THR A 170 6.90 4.95 1.32
CA THR A 170 8.36 5.09 1.17
C THR A 170 9.05 5.49 2.48
N GLY A 171 8.31 6.16 3.36
CA GLY A 171 8.76 6.64 4.66
C GLY A 171 9.62 7.90 4.57
N ASP A 172 9.58 8.63 3.45
CA ASP A 172 10.32 9.88 3.26
C ASP A 172 9.56 11.13 3.76
N GLY A 173 8.32 10.94 4.21
CA GLY A 173 7.42 11.95 4.74
C GLY A 173 6.78 12.86 3.71
N ILE A 174 6.85 12.48 2.43
CA ILE A 174 6.11 13.06 1.33
C ILE A 174 5.13 11.98 0.86
N VAL A 175 3.93 12.39 0.44
CA VAL A 175 2.98 11.48 -0.21
C VAL A 175 2.94 11.87 -1.67
N ASP A 176 3.51 11.04 -2.54
CA ASP A 176 3.59 11.32 -3.97
C ASP A 176 3.38 10.08 -4.85
N TYR A 177 3.75 10.19 -6.13
CA TYR A 177 3.60 9.10 -7.09
C TYR A 177 4.41 7.85 -6.70
N GLU A 178 5.43 7.95 -5.85
CA GLU A 178 6.21 6.84 -5.33
C GLU A 178 5.45 6.00 -4.32
N ASP A 179 4.40 6.53 -3.71
CA ASP A 179 3.53 5.83 -2.76
C ASP A 179 2.31 5.15 -3.41
N GLU A 180 2.14 5.31 -4.72
CA GLU A 180 1.03 4.70 -5.45
C GLU A 180 1.32 3.23 -5.82
N ASP A 181 0.27 2.41 -5.89
CA ASP A 181 0.30 1.03 -6.38
C ASP A 181 1.20 0.06 -5.58
N HIS A 182 1.41 0.36 -4.30
CA HIS A 182 2.04 -0.56 -3.35
C HIS A 182 1.17 -1.77 -2.98
N ILE A 183 -0.14 -1.64 -3.19
CA ILE A 183 -1.14 -2.69 -3.00
C ILE A 183 -1.81 -2.94 -4.33
N THR A 184 -1.73 -4.17 -4.83
CA THR A 184 -2.42 -4.56 -6.06
C THR A 184 -3.74 -5.25 -5.71
N VAL A 185 -4.81 -4.85 -6.38
CA VAL A 185 -6.14 -5.43 -6.16
C VAL A 185 -6.53 -6.31 -7.33
N SER A 186 -7.06 -7.48 -7.02
CA SER A 186 -7.82 -8.29 -7.97
C SER A 186 -9.19 -8.62 -7.39
N ARG A 187 -10.17 -8.87 -8.26
CA ARG A 187 -11.55 -9.20 -7.87
C ARG A 187 -11.99 -10.48 -8.55
N SER A 188 -12.66 -11.35 -7.80
CA SER A 188 -13.41 -12.49 -8.31
C SER A 188 -14.88 -12.43 -7.88
N GLY A 189 -15.72 -13.20 -8.58
CA GLY A 189 -17.17 -13.20 -8.44
C GLY A 189 -17.88 -12.31 -9.46
N ALA A 190 -19.09 -12.71 -9.84
CA ALA A 190 -20.00 -11.99 -10.71
C ALA A 190 -21.10 -11.25 -9.94
N GLY A 191 -21.23 -11.50 -8.62
CA GLY A 191 -22.34 -10.99 -7.81
C GLY A 191 -23.63 -11.80 -7.98
N GLY A 192 -23.52 -13.01 -8.53
CA GLY A 192 -24.63 -13.95 -8.69
C GLY A 192 -24.82 -14.86 -7.47
N PRO A 193 -25.90 -15.66 -7.44
CA PRO A 193 -26.17 -16.62 -6.37
C PRO A 193 -25.00 -17.57 -6.07
N GLU A 194 -24.25 -17.96 -7.09
CA GLU A 194 -23.06 -18.82 -7.00
C GLU A 194 -21.92 -18.21 -6.17
N ASP A 195 -21.87 -16.87 -6.07
CA ASP A 195 -20.89 -16.11 -5.28
C ASP A 195 -21.48 -15.58 -3.97
N GLY A 196 -22.66 -16.06 -3.55
CA GLY A 196 -23.39 -15.50 -2.40
C GLY A 196 -23.81 -14.05 -2.64
N PHE A 197 -24.15 -13.73 -3.89
CA PHE A 197 -24.48 -12.39 -4.39
C PHE A 197 -23.35 -11.36 -4.24
N GLY A 198 -22.12 -11.82 -4.04
CA GLY A 198 -21.01 -10.98 -3.59
C GLY A 198 -19.79 -10.94 -4.52
N TYR A 199 -18.74 -10.31 -3.99
CA TYR A 199 -17.43 -10.20 -4.61
C TYR A 199 -16.33 -10.52 -3.59
N THR A 200 -15.26 -11.13 -4.06
CA THR A 200 -14.04 -11.33 -3.29
C THR A 200 -12.92 -10.49 -3.88
N TYR A 201 -12.30 -9.65 -3.07
CA TYR A 201 -11.12 -8.88 -3.43
C TYR A 201 -9.88 -9.50 -2.78
N SER A 202 -8.82 -9.65 -3.57
CA SER A 202 -7.50 -10.05 -3.09
C SER A 202 -6.59 -8.84 -3.14
N LEU A 203 -6.12 -8.42 -1.98
CA LEU A 203 -5.17 -7.32 -1.79
C LEU A 203 -3.78 -7.90 -1.64
N GLU A 204 -2.94 -7.73 -2.66
CA GLU A 204 -1.55 -8.18 -2.64
C GLU A 204 -0.62 -7.01 -2.27
N PHE A 205 -0.02 -7.09 -1.09
CA PHE A 205 0.93 -6.12 -0.56
C PHE A 205 2.35 -6.46 -1.02
N ARG A 206 2.68 -6.03 -2.24
CA ARG A 206 3.94 -6.36 -2.93
C ARG A 206 4.87 -5.18 -3.16
N GLY A 207 4.45 -3.99 -2.72
CA GLY A 207 5.15 -2.74 -3.03
C GLY A 207 5.05 -2.36 -4.50
N ARG A 208 5.56 -1.18 -4.84
CA ARG A 208 5.48 -0.66 -6.19
C ARG A 208 6.42 -1.39 -7.16
N PRO A 209 5.95 -1.80 -8.36
CA PRO A 209 6.81 -2.37 -9.38
C PRO A 209 7.98 -1.46 -9.74
N PHE A 210 9.18 -2.03 -9.88
CA PHE A 210 10.41 -1.31 -10.26
C PHE A 210 10.89 -0.21 -9.30
N TYR A 211 10.20 0.00 -8.18
CA TYR A 211 10.64 0.89 -7.12
C TYR A 211 11.84 0.30 -6.38
N ARG A 212 12.85 1.13 -6.11
CA ARG A 212 14.14 0.70 -5.52
C ARG A 212 14.33 1.16 -4.08
N GLY A 213 13.28 1.69 -3.43
CA GLY A 213 13.32 2.20 -2.07
C GLY A 213 12.64 1.30 -1.03
N VAL A 214 12.33 1.88 0.12
CA VAL A 214 11.63 1.22 1.22
C VAL A 214 10.14 1.17 0.93
N SER A 215 9.44 0.12 1.37
CA SER A 215 7.99 0.14 1.41
C SER A 215 7.48 -0.43 2.71
N SER A 216 6.67 0.35 3.42
CA SER A 216 5.96 -0.11 4.62
C SER A 216 4.77 -1.02 4.31
N ALA A 217 4.42 -1.21 3.03
CA ALA A 217 3.46 -2.22 2.60
C ALA A 217 4.06 -3.64 2.63
N LEU A 218 5.38 -3.78 2.67
CA LEU A 218 6.03 -5.08 2.63
C LEU A 218 6.19 -5.67 4.04
N GLY A 219 5.94 -6.97 4.18
CA GLY A 219 6.05 -7.70 5.44
C GLY A 219 4.71 -7.82 6.16
N HIS A 220 4.71 -7.65 7.48
CA HIS A 220 3.47 -7.74 8.27
C HIS A 220 2.64 -6.46 8.11
N VAL A 221 1.41 -6.63 7.65
CA VAL A 221 0.46 -5.54 7.43
C VAL A 221 -0.84 -5.84 8.15
N ASP A 222 -1.37 -4.84 8.88
CA ASP A 222 -2.66 -4.96 9.54
C ASP A 222 -3.77 -5.24 8.52
N GLN A 223 -4.79 -5.97 8.97
CA GLN A 223 -5.91 -6.36 8.11
C GLN A 223 -6.72 -5.13 7.67
N VAL A 224 -6.92 -4.98 6.36
CA VAL A 224 -7.95 -4.10 5.79
C VAL A 224 -9.32 -4.72 6.07
N GLN A 225 -10.27 -3.90 6.49
CA GLN A 225 -11.59 -4.34 6.92
C GLN A 225 -12.67 -3.68 6.08
N VAL A 226 -13.68 -4.46 5.71
CA VAL A 226 -14.96 -3.92 5.26
C VAL A 226 -15.69 -3.43 6.50
N VAL A 227 -16.03 -2.16 6.53
CA VAL A 227 -16.73 -1.53 7.64
C VAL A 227 -17.90 -0.70 7.11
N VAL A 228 -18.77 -0.25 8.01
CA VAL A 228 -19.63 0.91 7.73
C VAL A 228 -20.51 0.61 6.49
N VAL A 229 -21.20 -0.54 6.54
CA VAL A 229 -22.06 -1.05 5.46
C VAL A 229 -23.45 -0.42 5.58
N GLY A 230 -23.91 0.19 4.51
CA GLY A 230 -25.23 0.82 4.44
C GLY A 230 -25.33 2.17 5.14
N SER A 231 -26.56 2.59 5.41
CA SER A 231 -26.92 3.92 5.95
C SER A 231 -26.44 4.19 7.37
N SER A 232 -26.34 3.17 8.24
CA SER A 232 -25.66 3.33 9.55
C SER A 232 -24.22 3.77 9.40
N GLY A 233 -23.62 3.44 8.27
CA GLY A 233 -22.29 3.87 7.94
C GLY A 233 -22.18 5.23 7.25
N GLY A 234 -23.31 5.88 6.97
CA GLY A 234 -23.35 7.04 6.08
C GLY A 234 -23.03 6.66 4.63
N CYS A 235 -23.35 5.44 4.21
CA CYS A 235 -23.42 5.01 2.82
C CYS A 235 -24.87 4.76 2.42
N THR A 236 -25.19 4.66 1.13
CA THR A 236 -26.53 4.20 0.74
C THR A 236 -26.69 2.73 1.12
N ASP A 237 -27.90 2.28 1.40
CA ASP A 237 -28.21 0.84 1.61
C ASP A 237 -29.36 0.34 0.74
N ALA A 238 -30.11 1.28 0.14
CA ALA A 238 -31.07 1.03 -0.90
C ALA A 238 -30.80 1.98 -2.06
N PRO A 239 -31.17 1.59 -3.30
CA PRO A 239 -30.99 2.48 -4.42
C PRO A 239 -31.99 3.65 -4.34
N PRO A 240 -31.65 4.87 -4.79
CA PRO A 240 -32.51 6.05 -4.69
C PRO A 240 -33.90 5.87 -5.34
N ALA A 241 -34.02 4.94 -6.28
CA ALA A 241 -35.30 4.58 -6.91
C ALA A 241 -36.23 3.72 -6.02
N LEU A 242 -35.71 3.10 -4.96
CA LEU A 242 -36.46 2.30 -3.98
C LEU A 242 -36.66 3.02 -2.65
N GLU A 243 -35.88 4.05 -2.35
CA GLU A 243 -36.08 4.91 -1.18
C GLU A 243 -36.42 6.33 -1.60
N THR A 244 -37.70 6.69 -1.47
CA THR A 244 -38.11 8.10 -1.51
C THR A 244 -38.04 8.65 -0.10
N LEU A 245 -37.13 9.60 0.15
CA LEU A 245 -37.18 10.35 1.41
C LEU A 245 -38.50 11.10 1.46
N LEU A 246 -39.39 10.61 2.31
CA LEU A 246 -40.64 11.29 2.58
C LEU A 246 -40.31 12.51 3.43
N SER A 247 -40.81 13.69 3.03
CA SER A 247 -40.77 14.92 3.84
C SER A 247 -41.74 14.83 5.04
N VAL A 248 -41.68 13.71 5.75
CA VAL A 248 -42.60 13.33 6.82
C VAL A 248 -41.73 13.03 8.02
N THR A 249 -41.96 13.77 9.09
CA THR A 249 -41.41 13.44 10.40
C THR A 249 -42.50 12.74 11.21
N VAL A 250 -42.19 11.56 11.73
CA VAL A 250 -43.06 10.83 12.64
C VAL A 250 -42.53 10.99 14.07
N ASN A 251 -43.41 10.97 15.06
CA ASN A 251 -42.97 10.99 16.44
C ASN A 251 -42.39 9.61 16.83
N THR A 252 -41.09 9.56 17.13
CA THR A 252 -40.38 8.34 17.58
C THR A 252 -40.25 8.23 19.10
N THR A 253 -40.73 9.21 19.87
CA THR A 253 -40.67 9.22 21.35
C THR A 253 -41.79 8.40 22.00
N LEU A 254 -42.39 7.48 21.25
CA LEU A 254 -43.48 6.63 21.72
C LEU A 254 -42.96 5.57 22.68
N SER A 255 -43.80 5.19 23.64
CA SER A 255 -43.51 4.09 24.58
C SER A 255 -43.36 2.75 23.85
N ASP A 256 -42.50 1.87 24.38
CA ASP A 256 -42.22 0.54 23.82
C ASP A 256 -43.50 -0.23 23.44
N GLY A 257 -43.50 -0.79 22.24
CA GLY A 257 -44.56 -1.67 21.73
C GLY A 257 -45.70 -0.98 20.96
N GLN A 258 -45.67 0.35 20.81
CA GLN A 258 -46.65 1.06 20.00
C GLN A 258 -46.38 0.82 18.50
N ARG A 259 -47.37 0.26 17.78
CA ARG A 259 -47.27 -0.10 16.35
C ARG A 259 -47.81 0.97 15.40
N THR A 260 -48.20 2.12 15.96
CA THR A 260 -48.78 3.23 15.23
C THR A 260 -47.89 4.44 15.43
N LEU A 261 -47.31 4.95 14.34
CA LEU A 261 -46.49 6.15 14.34
C LEU A 261 -47.36 7.34 13.91
N PRO A 262 -47.71 8.27 14.80
CA PRO A 262 -48.43 9.46 14.40
C PRO A 262 -47.47 10.34 13.59
N ALA A 263 -47.91 10.76 12.40
CA ALA A 263 -47.25 11.82 11.68
C ALA A 263 -47.36 13.13 12.50
N ASN A 264 -46.34 13.97 12.41
CA ASN A 264 -46.42 15.31 13.01
C ASN A 264 -47.64 16.07 12.45
N SER A 265 -48.21 16.95 13.27
CA SER A 265 -49.40 17.72 12.91
C SER A 265 -49.22 18.46 11.59
N GLY A 266 -50.21 18.36 10.70
CA GLY A 266 -50.19 19.01 9.38
C GLY A 266 -49.51 18.21 8.26
N VAL A 267 -48.99 17.01 8.52
CA VAL A 267 -48.40 16.15 7.49
C VAL A 267 -49.41 15.12 7.00
N SER A 268 -49.79 15.18 5.72
CA SER A 268 -50.59 14.15 5.07
C SER A 268 -49.70 13.02 4.54
N LEU A 269 -50.01 11.79 4.95
CA LEU A 269 -49.45 10.55 4.40
C LEU A 269 -50.21 10.06 3.17
N SER A 270 -51.40 10.61 2.91
CA SER A 270 -52.26 10.21 1.79
C SER A 270 -51.57 10.49 0.45
N GLY A 271 -51.49 9.46 -0.39
CA GLY A 271 -50.82 9.50 -1.69
C GLY A 271 -49.29 9.44 -1.64
N LYS A 272 -48.68 9.50 -0.44
CA LYS A 272 -47.22 9.39 -0.25
C LYS A 272 -46.78 7.99 0.13
N VAL A 273 -47.62 7.28 0.87
CA VAL A 273 -47.43 5.89 1.29
C VAL A 273 -48.73 5.11 1.15
N ARG A 274 -48.64 3.78 1.11
CA ARG A 274 -49.76 2.85 0.98
C ARG A 274 -49.58 1.64 1.91
N PRO A 275 -50.67 0.99 2.33
CA PRO A 275 -50.57 -0.31 2.98
C PRO A 275 -49.78 -1.30 2.11
N GLY A 276 -48.83 -1.99 2.71
CA GLY A 276 -47.88 -2.89 2.05
C GLY A 276 -46.51 -2.27 1.78
N ASP A 277 -46.38 -0.94 1.78
CA ASP A 277 -45.08 -0.29 1.60
C ASP A 277 -44.14 -0.62 2.78
N LEU A 278 -42.84 -0.67 2.49
CA LEU A 278 -41.79 -0.82 3.49
C LEU A 278 -41.29 0.58 3.90
N LEU A 279 -41.27 0.84 5.20
CA LEU A 279 -40.75 2.06 5.78
C LEU A 279 -39.53 1.76 6.65
N ARG A 280 -38.55 2.63 6.57
CA ARG A 280 -37.51 2.77 7.56
C ARG A 280 -37.70 4.08 8.32
N VAL A 281 -37.46 4.05 9.62
CA VAL A 281 -37.66 5.19 10.52
C VAL A 281 -36.32 5.59 11.13
N ALA A 282 -35.81 6.76 10.74
CA ALA A 282 -34.61 7.33 11.36
C ALA A 282 -34.88 7.63 12.85
N GLY A 283 -33.93 7.30 13.74
CA GLY A 283 -34.09 7.45 15.19
C GLY A 283 -34.92 6.35 15.87
N SER A 284 -35.12 5.19 15.23
CA SER A 284 -35.63 3.97 15.87
C SER A 284 -34.55 3.32 16.74
N ASN A 285 -34.94 2.48 17.72
CA ASN A 285 -34.00 1.65 18.49
C ASN A 285 -33.25 0.66 17.59
N ASP A 286 -33.84 0.30 16.46
CA ASP A 286 -33.19 -0.40 15.36
C ASP A 286 -33.44 0.40 14.08
N GLU A 287 -32.49 1.25 13.71
CA GLU A 287 -32.55 2.07 12.50
C GLU A 287 -32.51 1.23 11.21
N HIS A 288 -32.29 -0.09 11.32
CA HIS A 288 -32.26 -1.04 10.20
C HIS A 288 -33.55 -1.81 10.02
N GLN A 289 -34.49 -1.69 10.97
CA GLN A 289 -35.74 -2.39 10.89
C GLN A 289 -36.62 -1.79 9.80
N LEU A 290 -36.98 -2.61 8.82
CA LEU A 290 -38.03 -2.31 7.85
C LEU A 290 -39.39 -2.67 8.45
N TYR A 291 -40.30 -1.70 8.42
CA TYR A 291 -41.67 -1.85 8.89
C TYR A 291 -42.61 -1.89 7.68
N THR A 292 -43.45 -2.92 7.61
CA THR A 292 -44.53 -2.94 6.61
C THR A 292 -45.71 -2.10 7.10
N ILE A 293 -46.16 -1.15 6.29
CA ILE A 293 -47.35 -0.36 6.59
C ILE A 293 -48.57 -1.28 6.54
N LYS A 294 -49.23 -1.48 7.67
CA LYS A 294 -50.44 -2.32 7.72
C LYS A 294 -51.69 -1.57 7.26
N PHE A 295 -51.85 -0.33 7.67
CA PHE A 295 -52.95 0.55 7.31
C PHE A 295 -52.56 2.02 7.54
N LEU A 296 -53.28 2.95 6.92
CA LEU A 296 -53.19 4.39 7.16
C LEU A 296 -54.52 4.83 7.79
N ALA A 297 -54.45 5.53 8.91
CA ALA A 297 -55.60 6.08 9.63
C ALA A 297 -55.76 7.57 9.32
#